data_AF-A0AA37GDK5-F1
#
_entry.id   AF-A0AA37GDK5-F1
#
_cell.length_a   1.000
_cell.length_b   1.000
_cell.length_c   1.000
_cell.angle_alpha   90.00
_cell.angle_beta   90.00
_cell.angle_gamma   90.00
#
_symmetry.space_group_name_H-M   'P 1'
#
loop_
_entity.id
_entity.type
_entity.pdbx_description
1 polymer ?
#
loop_
_entity_poly.entity_id
_entity_poly.type
_entity_poly.pdbx_seq_one_letter_code
_entity_poly.pdbx_strand_id
1 'polypeptide(L)'
;MSKQILSIQSNDSNKNNKAVANLLPCRIHHDGPVGDANSFWNPIQSEAYFRGRKLHGTTVKLPEHYQGVVMEKSDKVETQQLEGDGEEAEGDLVELGTMDVKAEFDEMVIWGHESSAEAASDPYVRSIEEWLTVAESIHSYPSPEAKTGA
;
A
#
# COMPACT_ATOMS: atom_id res chain seq x y z
N MET A 1 -15.46 10.61 -17.64
CA MET A 1 -14.68 9.37 -17.53
C MET A 1 -13.21 9.75 -17.52
N SER A 2 -12.47 9.47 -16.44
CA SER A 2 -11.01 9.68 -16.38
C SER A 2 -10.30 8.61 -17.21
N LYS A 3 -9.36 9.00 -18.07
CA LYS A 3 -8.53 8.04 -18.81
C LYS A 3 -7.54 7.37 -17.84
N GLN A 4 -7.37 6.06 -17.97
CA GLN A 4 -6.37 5.31 -17.20
C GLN A 4 -4.96 5.72 -17.66
N ILE A 5 -4.01 5.82 -16.72
CA ILE A 5 -2.63 6.27 -16.98
C ILE A 5 -1.60 5.22 -16.54
N LEU A 6 -1.97 4.34 -15.60
CA LEU A 6 -1.11 3.28 -15.08
C LEU A 6 -1.85 1.93 -15.04
N SER A 7 -1.14 0.85 -15.36
CA SER A 7 -1.58 -0.53 -15.13
C SER A 7 -0.71 -1.19 -14.06
N ILE A 8 -1.33 -1.98 -13.18
CA ILE A 8 -0.62 -2.76 -12.14
C ILE A 8 -0.44 -4.17 -12.67
N GLN A 9 0.81 -4.62 -12.73
CA GLN A 9 1.17 -5.98 -13.13
C GLN A 9 1.57 -6.80 -11.91
N SER A 10 0.77 -7.82 -11.63
CA SER A 10 1.11 -8.84 -10.63
C SER A 10 1.69 -10.05 -11.37
N ASN A 11 2.99 -10.28 -11.19
CA ASN A 11 3.61 -11.52 -11.65
C ASN A 11 3.36 -12.63 -10.63
N ASP A 12 2.88 -13.79 -11.09
CA ASP A 12 2.63 -14.96 -10.24
C ASP A 12 3.86 -15.40 -9.43
N SER A 13 5.07 -15.11 -9.92
CA SER A 13 6.33 -15.41 -9.20
C SER A 13 6.50 -14.60 -7.91
N ASN A 14 5.88 -13.42 -7.80
CA ASN A 14 6.03 -12.51 -6.66
C ASN A 14 4.84 -12.55 -5.69
N LYS A 15 3.77 -13.30 -6.00
CA LYS A 15 2.56 -13.40 -5.17
C LYS A 15 2.80 -13.88 -3.74
N ASN A 16 3.94 -14.53 -3.48
CA ASN A 16 4.28 -15.06 -2.16
C ASN A 16 5.37 -14.26 -1.44
N ASN A 17 5.87 -13.17 -2.02
CA ASN A 17 6.87 -12.33 -1.34
C ASN A 17 6.20 -11.46 -0.29
N LYS A 18 6.20 -11.94 0.95
CA LYS A 18 5.74 -11.16 2.11
C LYS A 18 6.88 -10.26 2.61
N ALA A 19 6.59 -8.97 2.73
CA ALA A 19 7.48 -7.99 3.32
C ALA A 19 6.91 -7.48 4.65
N VAL A 20 7.76 -6.85 5.46
CA VAL A 20 7.36 -6.11 6.66
C VAL A 20 7.64 -4.64 6.44
N ALA A 21 6.58 -3.83 6.36
CA ALA A 21 6.69 -2.39 6.19
C ALA A 21 7.09 -1.73 7.52
N ASN A 22 8.30 -1.18 7.60
CA ASN A 22 8.81 -0.50 8.79
C ASN A 22 8.82 1.02 8.57
N LEU A 23 8.00 1.75 9.32
CA LEU A 23 7.99 3.21 9.29
C LEU A 23 8.86 3.77 10.41
N LEU A 24 10.04 4.28 10.06
CA LEU A 24 11.01 4.82 11.03
C LEU A 24 10.74 6.30 11.34
N PRO A 25 11.02 6.77 12.57
CA PRO A 25 10.81 8.18 12.98
C PRO A 25 11.98 9.06 12.54
N CYS A 26 12.52 8.83 11.34
CA CYS A 26 13.63 9.57 10.79
C CYS A 26 13.68 9.45 9.28
N ARG A 27 14.34 10.41 8.64
CA ARG A 27 14.61 10.39 7.20
C ARG A 27 15.96 9.74 6.92
N ILE A 28 15.97 8.73 6.06
CA ILE A 28 17.18 8.15 5.49
C ILE A 28 17.35 8.75 4.09
N HIS A 29 18.52 9.33 3.79
CA HIS A 29 18.77 9.95 2.47
C HIS A 29 19.15 8.95 1.38
N HIS A 30 19.52 7.73 1.77
CA HIS A 30 19.85 6.66 0.84
C HIS A 30 18.58 5.91 0.43
N ASP A 31 18.28 5.94 -0.86
CA ASP A 31 17.21 5.17 -1.48
C ASP A 31 17.79 3.99 -2.25
N GLY A 32 17.58 2.77 -1.76
CA GLY A 32 18.05 1.55 -2.39
C GLY A 32 18.39 0.42 -1.41
N PRO A 33 18.84 -0.74 -1.92
CA PRO A 33 19.22 -1.89 -1.10
C PRO A 33 20.36 -1.56 -0.13
N VAL A 34 20.25 -2.00 1.12
CA VAL A 34 21.24 -1.74 2.19
C VAL A 34 22.13 -2.97 2.50
N GLY A 35 22.22 -3.92 1.57
CA GLY A 35 22.96 -5.16 1.77
C GLY A 35 22.23 -6.13 2.70
N ASP A 36 22.95 -6.74 3.64
CA ASP A 36 22.36 -7.66 4.62
C ASP A 36 21.65 -6.89 5.75
N ALA A 37 20.42 -6.45 5.45
CA ALA A 37 19.58 -5.72 6.40
C ALA A 37 19.28 -6.55 7.66
N ASN A 38 19.14 -7.88 7.53
CA ASN A 38 18.77 -8.76 8.65
C ASN A 38 19.81 -8.80 9.76
N SER A 39 21.09 -8.59 9.42
CA SER A 39 22.18 -8.50 10.41
C SER A 39 22.10 -7.25 11.29
N PHE A 40 21.49 -6.16 10.80
CA PHE A 40 21.45 -4.87 11.49
C PHE A 40 20.06 -4.47 11.97
N TRP A 41 19.02 -4.98 11.32
CA TRP A 41 17.63 -4.61 11.55
C TRP A 41 16.75 -5.85 11.41
N ASN A 42 16.58 -6.56 12.53
CA ASN A 42 15.65 -7.67 12.66
C ASN A 42 14.91 -7.55 14.01
N PRO A 43 13.95 -6.62 14.13
CA PRO A 43 13.22 -6.40 15.36
C PRO A 43 12.31 -7.61 15.66
N ILE A 44 12.70 -8.44 16.63
CA ILE A 44 11.91 -9.59 17.11
C ILE A 44 10.93 -9.16 18.21
N GLN A 45 11.21 -8.03 18.88
CA GLN A 45 10.41 -7.47 19.96
C GLN A 45 9.88 -6.09 19.55
N SER A 46 8.96 -5.55 20.34
CA SER A 46 8.44 -4.17 20.19
C SER A 46 9.49 -3.10 20.52
N GLU A 47 10.75 -3.47 20.76
CA GLU A 47 11.87 -2.57 21.03
C GLU A 47 13.03 -2.88 20.07
N ALA A 48 13.61 -1.83 19.49
CA ALA A 48 14.78 -1.94 18.62
C ALA A 48 15.66 -0.70 18.76
N TYR A 49 16.91 -0.79 18.28
CA TYR A 49 17.83 0.35 18.28
C TYR A 49 18.21 0.69 16.85
N PHE A 50 17.97 1.93 16.45
CA PHE A 50 18.43 2.45 15.17
C PHE A 50 19.44 3.56 15.40
N ARG A 51 20.67 3.37 14.90
CA ARG A 51 21.78 4.34 15.06
C ARG A 51 22.02 4.74 16.53
N GLY A 52 21.89 3.77 17.45
CA GLY A 52 22.09 3.98 18.89
C GLY A 52 20.91 4.65 19.63
N ARG A 53 19.79 4.92 18.95
CA ARG A 53 18.58 5.47 19.56
C ARG A 53 17.56 4.37 19.80
N LYS A 54 16.96 4.35 20.99
CA LYS A 54 15.92 3.38 21.34
C LYS A 54 14.63 3.74 20.61
N LEU A 55 14.06 2.75 19.93
CA LEU A 55 12.79 2.85 19.24
C LEU A 55 11.81 1.84 19.82
N HIS A 56 10.54 2.25 19.89
CA HIS A 56 9.42 1.40 20.26
C HIS A 56 8.53 1.21 19.04
N GLY A 57 8.30 -0.05 18.68
CA GLY A 57 7.49 -0.45 17.53
C GLY A 57 6.07 -0.78 17.94
N THR A 58 5.10 -0.19 17.25
CA THR A 58 3.68 -0.53 17.32
C THR A 58 3.30 -1.21 16.00
N THR A 59 2.89 -2.48 16.06
CA THR A 59 2.39 -3.20 14.88
C THR A 59 0.92 -2.86 14.65
N VAL A 60 0.60 -2.38 13.45
CA VAL A 60 -0.77 -2.08 13.01
C VAL A 60 -1.10 -2.98 11.83
N LYS A 61 -2.18 -3.76 11.97
CA LYS A 61 -2.70 -4.60 10.90
C LYS A 61 -3.56 -3.78 9.95
N LEU A 62 -3.48 -4.11 8.66
CA LEU A 62 -4.40 -3.53 7.70
C LEU A 62 -5.82 -4.05 7.95
N PRO A 63 -6.87 -3.24 7.71
CA PRO A 63 -8.25 -3.68 7.86
C PRO A 63 -8.61 -4.86 6.96
N GLU A 64 -9.70 -5.55 7.27
CA GLU A 64 -10.20 -6.64 6.44
C GLU A 64 -10.46 -6.14 5.01
N HIS A 65 -10.14 -6.96 4.02
CA HIS A 65 -10.23 -6.63 2.58
C HIS A 65 -9.22 -5.58 2.06
N TYR A 66 -8.32 -5.07 2.91
CA TYR A 66 -7.17 -4.28 2.47
C TYR A 66 -5.91 -5.12 2.37
N GLN A 67 -5.03 -4.75 1.45
CA GLN A 67 -3.75 -5.40 1.22
C GLN A 67 -2.68 -4.36 0.92
N GLY A 68 -1.54 -4.48 1.59
CA GLY A 68 -0.38 -3.64 1.35
C GLY A 68 0.45 -4.21 0.20
N VAL A 69 0.92 -3.33 -0.67
CA VAL A 69 1.69 -3.69 -1.87
C VAL A 69 2.88 -2.76 -2.05
N VAL A 70 4.05 -3.35 -2.30
CA VAL A 70 5.26 -2.63 -2.70
C VAL A 70 5.41 -2.76 -4.20
N MET A 71 5.35 -1.63 -4.89
CA MET A 71 5.41 -1.56 -6.35
C MET A 71 6.66 -0.81 -6.83
N GLU A 72 7.17 -1.21 -7.98
CA GLU A 72 8.23 -0.51 -8.70
C GLU A 72 7.69 -0.10 -10.08
N LYS A 73 7.93 1.14 -10.49
CA LYS A 73 7.59 1.58 -11.83
C LYS A 73 8.45 0.81 -12.84
N SER A 74 7.82 0.19 -13.82
CA SER A 74 8.50 -0.46 -14.93
C SER A 74 8.79 0.56 -16.04
N ASP A 75 9.84 0.32 -16.81
CA ASP A 75 10.12 1.10 -18.04
C ASP A 75 9.24 0.66 -19.22
N LYS A 76 8.41 -0.38 -19.03
CA LYS A 76 7.49 -0.88 -20.04
C LYS A 76 6.27 0.02 -20.16
N VAL A 77 5.76 0.12 -21.39
CA VAL A 77 4.53 0.82 -21.74
C VAL A 77 3.60 -0.20 -22.38
N GLU A 78 2.38 -0.29 -21.88
CA GLU A 78 1.33 -1.11 -22.49
C GLU A 78 0.41 -0.25 -23.34
N THR A 79 -0.03 -0.78 -24.48
CA THR A 79 -1.02 -0.12 -25.32
C THR A 79 -2.37 -0.79 -25.12
N GLN A 80 -3.37 -0.05 -24.65
CA GLN A 80 -4.75 -0.52 -24.58
C GLN A 80 -5.63 0.21 -25.59
N GLN A 81 -6.49 -0.56 -26.27
CA GLN A 81 -7.57 -0.02 -27.09
C GLN A 81 -8.71 0.37 -26.16
N LEU A 82 -9.16 1.62 -26.24
CA LEU A 82 -10.40 2.04 -25.59
C LEU A 82 -11.58 1.40 -26.36
N GLU A 83 -12.39 0.58 -25.67
CA GLU A 83 -13.66 0.12 -26.24
C GLU A 83 -14.56 1.34 -26.50
N GLY A 84 -14.72 1.71 -27.76
CA GLY A 84 -15.72 2.67 -28.20
C GLY A 84 -17.06 1.96 -28.32
N ASP A 85 -18.11 2.54 -27.73
CA ASP A 85 -19.48 2.03 -27.75
C ASP A 85 -20.15 2.22 -29.13
N GLY A 86 -19.55 1.69 -30.20
CA GLY A 86 -20.06 1.81 -31.57
C GLY A 86 -19.20 1.12 -32.62
N GLU A 87 -19.86 0.43 -33.56
CA GLU A 87 -19.29 -0.46 -34.59
C GLU A 87 -18.32 0.19 -35.60
N GLU A 88 -17.98 1.48 -35.48
CA GLU A 88 -17.07 2.19 -36.39
C GLU A 88 -16.07 3.15 -35.68
N ALA A 89 -15.70 2.89 -34.42
CA ALA A 89 -14.67 3.67 -33.76
C ALA A 89 -13.29 3.00 -33.88
N GLU A 90 -12.42 3.52 -34.74
CA GLU A 90 -10.98 3.27 -34.68
C GLU A 90 -10.47 3.83 -33.34
N GLY A 91 -10.45 2.98 -32.30
CA GLY A 91 -10.24 3.39 -30.92
C GLY A 91 -8.84 3.99 -30.71
N ASP A 92 -8.78 5.16 -30.08
CA ASP A 92 -7.53 5.78 -29.63
C ASP A 92 -6.73 4.77 -28.78
N LEU A 93 -5.53 4.43 -29.25
CA LEU A 93 -4.56 3.65 -28.50
C LEU A 93 -4.01 4.51 -27.36
N VAL A 94 -4.19 4.07 -26.12
CA VAL A 94 -3.64 4.76 -24.94
C VAL A 94 -2.40 4.01 -24.45
N GLU A 95 -1.30 4.74 -24.33
CA GLU A 95 -0.07 4.27 -23.68
C GLU A 95 -0.21 4.38 -22.16
N LEU A 96 -0.14 3.23 -21.49
CA LEU A 96 -0.19 3.09 -20.04
C LEU A 96 1.20 2.77 -19.51
N GLY A 97 1.67 3.54 -18.52
CA GLY A 97 2.85 3.15 -17.76
C GLY A 97 2.54 1.93 -16.88
N THR A 98 3.50 1.05 -16.66
CA THR A 98 3.26 -0.17 -15.87
C THR A 98 3.95 -0.11 -14.50
N MET A 99 3.32 -0.73 -13.50
CA MET A 99 3.81 -0.86 -12.12
C MET A 99 3.91 -2.34 -11.76
N ASP A 100 5.10 -2.81 -11.44
CA ASP A 100 5.36 -4.22 -11.09
C ASP A 100 5.24 -4.42 -9.57
N VAL A 101 4.38 -5.35 -9.13
CA VAL A 101 4.30 -5.74 -7.72
C VAL A 101 5.52 -6.57 -7.33
N LYS A 102 6.24 -6.13 -6.29
CA LYS A 102 7.47 -6.78 -5.78
C LYS A 102 7.25 -7.57 -4.50
N ALA A 103 6.39 -7.07 -3.63
CA ALA A 103 6.05 -7.70 -2.37
C ALA A 103 4.69 -7.22 -1.87
N GLU A 104 4.13 -7.97 -0.94
CA GLU A 104 2.88 -7.68 -0.27
C GLU A 104 3.10 -7.67 1.24
N PHE A 105 2.25 -6.94 1.97
CA PHE A 105 2.28 -6.93 3.43
C PHE A 105 0.87 -6.77 3.99
N ASP A 106 0.61 -7.41 5.12
CA ASP A 106 -0.70 -7.39 5.79
C ASP A 106 -0.68 -6.51 7.05
N GLU A 107 0.51 -6.09 7.46
CA GLU A 107 0.75 -5.25 8.63
C GLU A 107 1.95 -4.33 8.43
N MET A 108 1.99 -3.25 9.21
CA MET A 108 3.13 -2.36 9.29
C MET A 108 3.57 -2.14 10.72
N VAL A 109 4.84 -1.81 10.90
CA VAL A 109 5.41 -1.48 12.21
C VAL A 109 5.77 0.00 12.22
N ILE A 110 5.07 0.76 13.07
CA ILE A 110 5.29 2.19 13.26
C ILE A 110 6.24 2.37 14.43
N TRP A 111 7.40 2.97 14.18
CA TRP A 111 8.44 3.14 15.17
C TRP A 111 8.45 4.56 15.73
N GLY A 112 8.31 4.69 17.05
CA GLY A 112 8.43 5.94 17.79
C GLY A 112 9.74 6.02 18.57
N HIS A 113 10.24 7.23 18.83
CA HIS A 113 11.44 7.44 19.65
C HIS A 113 11.08 7.44 21.13
N GLU A 114 11.67 6.56 21.93
CA GLU A 114 11.46 6.43 23.40
C GLU A 114 10.01 6.16 23.86
N SER A 115 9.02 6.20 22.96
CA SER A 115 7.61 5.90 23.23
C SER A 115 6.98 5.14 22.07
N SER A 116 6.04 4.25 22.38
CA SER A 116 5.20 3.59 21.37
C SER A 116 4.31 4.61 20.66
N ALA A 117 3.94 4.32 19.41
CA ALA A 117 2.89 5.09 18.73
C ALA A 117 1.57 4.87 19.48
N GLU A 118 1.01 5.94 20.05
CA GLU A 118 -0.29 5.90 20.71
C GLU A 118 -1.39 5.97 19.65
N ALA A 119 -2.26 4.96 19.60
CA ALA A 119 -3.32 4.85 18.59
C ALA A 119 -4.22 6.10 18.51
N ALA A 120 -4.46 6.78 19.64
CA ALA A 120 -5.33 7.96 19.71
C ALA A 120 -4.71 9.24 19.11
N SER A 121 -3.39 9.29 18.89
CA SER A 121 -2.69 10.51 18.49
C SER A 121 -1.76 10.33 17.30
N ASP A 122 -1.27 9.12 17.03
CA ASP A 122 -0.36 8.86 15.92
C ASP A 122 -1.10 8.94 14.57
N PRO A 123 -0.67 9.81 13.64
CA PRO A 123 -1.38 10.04 12.38
C PRO A 123 -1.41 8.79 11.49
N TYR A 124 -0.40 7.93 11.55
CA TYR A 124 -0.33 6.74 10.71
C TYR A 124 -1.24 5.63 11.25
N VAL A 125 -1.25 5.42 12.56
CA VAL A 125 -2.18 4.48 13.20
C VAL A 125 -3.62 4.89 12.89
N ARG A 126 -3.97 6.16 13.13
CA ARG A 126 -5.32 6.68 12.87
C ARG A 126 -5.71 6.61 11.39
N SER A 127 -4.75 6.81 10.48
CA SER A 127 -5.02 6.70 9.05
C SER A 127 -5.47 5.28 8.65
N ILE A 128 -4.93 4.26 9.31
CA ILE A 128 -5.25 2.86 9.00
C ILE A 128 -6.52 2.42 9.72
N GLU A 129 -6.63 2.73 11.01
CA GLU A 129 -7.74 2.26 11.84
C GLU A 129 -9.04 3.07 11.65
N GLU A 130 -8.92 4.38 11.47
CA GLU A 130 -10.08 5.28 11.39
C GLU A 130 -10.38 5.70 9.94
N TRP A 131 -9.38 6.25 9.23
CA TRP A 131 -9.63 6.90 7.95
C TRP A 131 -10.11 5.94 6.86
N LEU A 132 -9.55 4.73 6.77
CA LEU A 132 -9.99 3.73 5.78
C LEU A 132 -11.48 3.38 5.96
N THR A 133 -11.90 3.18 7.20
CA THR A 133 -13.31 2.90 7.57
C THR A 133 -14.24 4.07 7.23
N VAL A 134 -13.79 5.31 7.51
CA VAL A 134 -14.56 6.52 7.20
C VAL A 134 -14.69 6.71 5.68
N ALA A 135 -13.60 6.52 4.94
CA ALA A 135 -13.60 6.64 3.48
C ALA A 135 -14.55 5.62 2.83
N GLU A 136 -14.53 4.38 3.30
CA GLU A 136 -15.46 3.34 2.84
C GLU A 136 -16.92 3.75 3.09
N SER A 137 -17.22 4.27 4.28
CA SER A 137 -18.57 4.72 4.63
C SER A 137 -19.05 5.86 3.72
N ILE A 138 -18.19 6.86 3.45
CA ILE A 138 -18.51 8.01 2.60
C ILE A 138 -18.76 7.60 1.14
N HIS A 139 -17.99 6.63 0.64
CA HIS A 139 -18.03 6.20 -0.75
C HIS A 139 -18.90 4.94 -0.98
N SER A 140 -19.56 4.44 0.06
CA SER A 140 -20.53 3.36 -0.07
C SER A 140 -21.77 3.83 -0.83
N TYR A 141 -22.19 3.06 -1.83
CA TYR A 141 -23.45 3.28 -2.54
C TYR A 141 -24.51 2.32 -2.01
N PRO A 142 -25.75 2.78 -1.76
CA PRO A 142 -26.83 1.88 -1.38
C PRO A 142 -27.08 0.88 -2.50
N SER A 143 -27.08 -0.42 -2.16
CA SER A 143 -27.42 -1.47 -3.11
C SER A 143 -28.83 -1.24 -3.68
N PRO A 144 -29.05 -1.39 -5.01
CA PRO A 144 -30.35 -1.18 -5.64
C PRO A 144 -31.46 -2.12 -5.13
N GLU A 145 -31.15 -3.13 -4.32
CA GLU A 145 -32.12 -4.10 -3.80
C GLU A 145 -32.80 -3.70 -2.48
N ALA A 146 -32.47 -2.54 -1.88
CA ALA A 146 -33.13 -2.05 -0.66
C ALA A 146 -34.46 -1.30 -0.90
N LYS A 147 -35.14 -1.55 -2.04
CA LYS A 147 -36.48 -1.03 -2.35
C LYS A 147 -37.49 -2.15 -2.68
N THR A 148 -37.55 -3.19 -1.87
CA THR A 148 -38.76 -4.02 -1.76
C THR A 148 -39.00 -4.38 -0.31
N GLY A 149 -39.85 -3.59 0.33
CA GLY A 149 -40.37 -3.83 1.67
C GLY A 149 -41.45 -2.80 1.94
N ALA A 150 -42.70 -3.21 1.71
CA ALA A 150 -43.93 -2.45 1.93
C ALA A 150 -44.14 -2.07 3.40
#